data_AF-A0A5B8U8F5-F1
#
_entry.id   AF-A0A5B8U8F5-F1
#
_cell.length_a   1.000
_cell.length_b   1.000
_cell.length_c   1.000
_cell.angle_alpha   90.00
_cell.angle_beta   90.00
_cell.angle_gamma   90.00
#
_symmetry.space_group_name_H-M   'P 1'
#
loop_
_entity.id
_entity.type
_entity.pdbx_description
1 polymer ?
#
loop_
_entity_poly.entity_id
_entity_poly.type
_entity_poly.pdbx_seq_one_letter_code
_entity_poly.pdbx_strand_id
1 'polypeptide(L)'
;MSTDPPPLTLAQAVHRAAQAVDPDGADADVAELLLRFEDRDEPIASVVDVEEQMAEAVRSLDVDGENPALTLAGAVVTYLAFRRDEADEDPQRLLHLAADAEFDGRPPPAVAAFLAGDS
;
A
#
# COMPACT_ATOMS: atom_id res chain seq x y z
N MET A 1 -11.98 -12.40 28.97
CA MET A 1 -11.96 -11.18 28.14
C MET A 1 -11.42 -11.59 26.79
N SER A 2 -12.18 -11.46 25.71
CA SER A 2 -11.62 -11.57 24.37
C SER A 2 -10.84 -10.30 24.11
N THR A 3 -9.51 -10.38 24.12
CA THR A 3 -8.63 -9.32 23.63
C THR A 3 -8.42 -9.59 22.14
N ASP A 4 -9.47 -9.41 21.34
CA ASP A 4 -9.23 -9.32 19.90
C ASP A 4 -8.36 -8.08 19.69
N PRO A 5 -7.28 -8.18 18.88
CA PRO A 5 -6.48 -7.02 18.54
C PRO A 5 -7.39 -5.95 17.91
N PRO A 6 -7.09 -4.66 18.15
CA PRO A 6 -7.83 -3.59 17.50
C PRO A 6 -7.77 -3.77 15.97
N PRO A 7 -8.86 -3.41 15.26
CA PRO A 7 -8.89 -3.56 13.80
C PRO A 7 -7.79 -2.70 13.15
N LEU A 8 -7.26 -3.18 12.02
CA LEU A 8 -6.27 -2.47 11.20
C LEU A 8 -6.79 -1.08 10.82
N THR A 9 -6.03 -0.04 11.15
CA THR A 9 -6.35 1.34 10.77
C THR A 9 -5.84 1.68 9.38
N LEU A 10 -6.34 2.76 8.77
CA LEU A 10 -5.83 3.23 7.49
C LEU A 10 -4.36 3.66 7.61
N ALA A 11 -3.99 4.40 8.66
CA ALA A 11 -2.60 4.77 8.93
C ALA A 11 -1.68 3.54 9.04
N GLN A 12 -2.12 2.48 9.74
CA GLN A 12 -1.35 1.23 9.86
C GLN A 12 -1.19 0.52 8.52
N ALA A 13 -2.22 0.49 7.68
CA ALA A 13 -2.13 -0.10 6.35
C ALA A 13 -1.13 0.67 5.46
N VAL A 14 -1.17 2.00 5.48
CA VAL A 14 -0.21 2.85 4.74
C VAL A 14 1.21 2.64 5.26
N HIS A 15 1.39 2.59 6.59
CA HIS A 15 2.68 2.28 7.20
C HIS A 15 3.22 0.92 6.75
N ARG A 16 2.35 -0.09 6.73
CA ARG A 16 2.70 -1.44 6.31
C ARG A 16 3.07 -1.50 4.82
N ALA A 17 2.37 -0.74 3.98
CA ALA A 17 2.66 -0.62 2.56
C ALA A 17 4.01 0.04 2.32
N ALA A 18 4.28 1.16 2.97
CA ALA A 18 5.56 1.86 2.85
C ALA A 18 6.74 1.00 3.30
N GLN A 19 6.62 0.31 4.44
CA GLN A 19 7.65 -0.64 4.88
C GLN A 19 7.91 -1.78 3.87
N ALA A 20 6.91 -2.14 3.06
CA ALA A 20 7.05 -3.20 2.06
C ALA A 20 7.78 -2.71 0.80
N VAL A 21 7.43 -1.51 0.31
CA VAL A 21 7.99 -0.96 -0.93
C VAL A 21 9.30 -0.19 -0.70
N ASP A 22 9.48 0.42 0.46
CA ASP A 22 10.60 1.30 0.75
C ASP A 22 11.07 1.09 2.20
N PRO A 23 11.70 -0.06 2.49
CA PRO A 23 12.14 -0.39 3.85
C PRO A 23 13.23 0.56 4.39
N ASP A 24 14.00 1.18 3.50
CA ASP A 24 15.07 2.11 3.86
C ASP A 24 14.61 3.58 3.93
N GLY A 25 13.37 3.88 3.52
CA GLY A 25 12.81 5.23 3.53
C GLY A 25 13.47 6.18 2.53
N ALA A 26 13.92 5.66 1.38
CA ALA A 26 14.64 6.40 0.36
C ALA A 26 13.71 7.10 -0.66
N ASP A 27 12.46 6.63 -0.79
CA ASP A 27 11.50 7.15 -1.75
C ASP A 27 10.69 8.32 -1.14
N ALA A 28 10.88 9.51 -1.71
CA ALA A 28 10.26 10.72 -1.20
C ALA A 28 8.73 10.74 -1.36
N ASP A 29 8.19 10.13 -2.42
CA ASP A 29 6.75 10.11 -2.66
C ASP A 29 6.07 9.13 -1.70
N VAL A 30 6.72 8.00 -1.41
CA VAL A 30 6.25 7.05 -0.38
C VAL A 30 6.28 7.70 1.01
N ALA A 31 7.33 8.47 1.33
CA ALA A 31 7.40 9.22 2.58
C ALA A 31 6.29 10.28 2.70
N GLU A 32 5.96 10.98 1.61
CA GLU A 32 4.86 11.94 1.57
C GLU A 32 3.49 11.25 1.70
N LEU A 33 3.31 10.07 1.08
CA LEU A 33 2.11 9.25 1.27
C LEU A 33 1.93 8.85 2.74
N LEU A 34 3.00 8.45 3.43
CA LEU A 34 2.96 8.14 4.85
C LEU A 34 2.49 9.34 5.67
N LEU A 35 3.13 10.50 5.45
CA LEU A 35 2.81 11.74 6.17
C LEU A 35 1.34 12.13 5.97
N ARG A 36 0.82 11.99 4.75
CA ARG A 36 -0.57 12.33 4.43
C ARG A 36 -1.60 11.51 5.21
N PHE A 37 -1.30 10.27 5.56
CA PHE A 37 -2.24 9.35 6.20
C PHE A 37 -1.87 8.99 7.64
N GLU A 38 -0.82 9.60 8.22
CA GLU A 38 -0.29 9.22 9.55
C GLU A 38 -1.33 9.34 10.68
N ASP A 39 -2.23 10.33 10.59
CA ASP A 39 -3.27 10.60 11.60
C ASP A 39 -4.59 9.84 11.34
N ARG A 40 -4.64 8.95 10.34
CA ARG A 40 -5.86 8.23 9.94
C ARG A 40 -6.08 6.97 10.77
N ASP A 41 -6.38 7.17 12.04
CA ASP A 41 -6.58 6.13 13.06
C ASP A 41 -7.92 5.37 12.96
N GLU A 42 -8.81 5.72 12.03
CA GLU A 42 -10.03 4.96 11.85
C GLU A 42 -9.77 3.56 11.24
N PRO A 43 -10.57 2.54 11.57
CA PRO A 43 -10.46 1.22 10.96
C PRO A 43 -10.59 1.31 9.43
N ILE A 44 -9.66 0.69 8.69
CA ILE A 44 -9.68 0.74 7.22
C ILE A 44 -10.98 0.18 6.63
N ALA A 45 -11.60 -0.80 7.30
CA ALA A 45 -12.89 -1.37 6.92
C ALA A 45 -14.07 -0.38 7.01
N SER A 46 -13.91 0.72 7.75
CA SER A 46 -14.92 1.78 7.88
C SER A 46 -14.68 2.93 6.91
N VAL A 47 -13.57 2.92 6.17
CA VAL A 47 -13.23 3.95 5.18
C VAL A 47 -14.02 3.67 3.92
N VAL A 48 -14.83 4.64 3.52
CA VAL A 48 -15.62 4.59 2.30
C VAL A 48 -14.73 4.96 1.11
N ASP A 49 -14.87 4.22 0.00
CA ASP A 49 -14.16 4.49 -1.25
C ASP A 49 -12.62 4.57 -1.08
N VAL A 50 -12.05 3.67 -0.27
CA VAL A 50 -10.61 3.63 0.00
C VAL A 50 -9.78 3.50 -1.28
N GLU A 51 -10.25 2.74 -2.26
CA GLU A 51 -9.61 2.59 -3.58
C GLU A 51 -9.49 3.93 -4.29
N GLU A 52 -10.57 4.72 -4.31
CA GLU A 52 -10.58 6.04 -4.96
C GLU A 52 -9.67 7.02 -4.22
N GLN A 53 -9.72 7.02 -2.88
CA GLN A 53 -8.85 7.85 -2.06
C GLN A 53 -7.35 7.52 -2.28
N MET A 54 -7.00 6.24 -2.36
CA MET A 54 -5.63 5.81 -2.66
C MET A 54 -5.23 6.19 -4.09
N ALA A 55 -6.09 5.95 -5.07
CA ALA A 55 -5.82 6.29 -6.46
C ALA A 55 -5.66 7.81 -6.66
N GLU A 56 -6.41 8.64 -5.94
CA GLU A 56 -6.22 10.09 -5.94
C GLU A 56 -4.91 10.50 -5.28
N ALA A 57 -4.60 9.93 -4.10
CA ALA A 57 -3.37 10.23 -3.40
C ALA A 57 -2.14 9.89 -4.25
N VAL A 58 -2.07 8.69 -4.83
CA VAL A 58 -0.98 8.24 -5.71
C VAL A 58 -0.84 9.18 -6.91
N ARG A 59 -1.93 9.47 -7.65
CA ARG A 59 -1.90 10.38 -8.80
C ARG A 59 -1.47 11.80 -8.47
N SER A 60 -1.72 12.25 -7.23
CA SER A 60 -1.33 13.59 -6.79
C SER A 60 0.16 13.70 -6.47
N LEU A 61 0.78 12.59 -6.10
CA LEU A 61 2.19 12.50 -5.72
C LEU A 61 3.07 12.13 -6.91
N ASP A 62 2.65 11.13 -7.70
CA ASP A 62 3.32 10.70 -8.93
C ASP A 62 2.48 11.09 -10.15
N VAL A 63 2.69 12.32 -10.62
CA VAL A 63 1.93 12.91 -11.74
C VAL A 63 2.26 12.21 -13.07
N ASP A 64 3.51 11.77 -13.22
CA ASP A 64 4.01 11.17 -14.45
C ASP A 64 3.75 9.65 -14.51
N GLY A 65 3.42 9.02 -13.38
CA GLY A 65 3.13 7.58 -13.29
C GLY A 65 4.39 6.72 -13.41
N GLU A 66 5.53 7.25 -12.98
CA GLU A 66 6.86 6.64 -13.14
C GLU A 66 7.38 5.99 -11.86
N ASN A 67 6.68 6.12 -10.73
CA ASN A 67 7.09 5.58 -9.44
C ASN A 67 6.39 4.22 -9.15
N PRO A 68 7.07 3.08 -9.39
CA PRO A 68 6.50 1.76 -9.13
C PRO A 68 6.33 1.47 -7.63
N ALA A 69 7.18 2.04 -6.77
CA ALA A 69 7.07 1.87 -5.31
C ALA A 69 5.80 2.53 -4.78
N LEU A 70 5.54 3.78 -5.18
CA LEU A 70 4.32 4.49 -4.80
C LEU A 70 3.05 3.82 -5.36
N THR A 71 3.11 3.35 -6.60
CA THR A 71 2.01 2.59 -7.22
C THR A 71 1.69 1.32 -6.41
N LEU A 72 2.73 0.55 -6.06
CA LEU A 72 2.55 -0.65 -5.23
C LEU A 72 2.09 -0.33 -3.81
N ALA A 73 2.53 0.79 -3.23
CA ALA A 73 2.06 1.22 -1.91
C ALA A 73 0.53 1.42 -1.91
N GLY A 74 -0.01 2.12 -2.91
CA GLY A 74 -1.45 2.28 -3.09
C GLY A 74 -2.19 0.95 -3.29
N ALA A 75 -1.61 0.04 -4.09
CA ALA A 75 -2.17 -1.30 -4.30
C ALA A 75 -2.20 -2.13 -3.00
N VAL A 76 -1.15 -2.07 -2.17
CA VAL A 76 -1.12 -2.78 -0.88
C VAL A 76 -2.17 -2.25 0.08
N VAL A 77 -2.35 -0.93 0.17
CA VAL A 77 -3.39 -0.34 1.05
C VAL A 77 -4.78 -0.78 0.59
N THR A 78 -5.04 -0.71 -0.71
CA THR A 78 -6.29 -1.18 -1.32
C THR A 78 -6.53 -2.66 -1.04
N TYR A 79 -5.52 -3.50 -1.24
CA TYR A 79 -5.57 -4.91 -0.92
C TYR A 79 -5.91 -5.18 0.55
N LEU A 80 -5.22 -4.49 1.47
CA LEU A 80 -5.42 -4.63 2.91
C LEU A 80 -6.79 -4.11 3.38
N ALA A 81 -7.46 -3.26 2.62
CA ALA A 81 -8.85 -2.88 2.94
C ALA A 81 -9.79 -4.10 2.90
N PHE A 82 -9.55 -5.04 1.99
CA PHE A 82 -10.34 -6.28 1.86
C PHE A 82 -9.73 -7.45 2.64
N ARG A 83 -8.39 -7.53 2.69
CA ARG A 83 -7.59 -8.63 3.24
C ARG A 83 -6.79 -8.23 4.50
N ARG A 84 -7.44 -7.52 5.44
CA ARG A 84 -6.79 -6.99 6.67
C ARG A 84 -6.08 -8.06 7.52
N ASP A 85 -6.52 -9.30 7.44
CA ASP A 85 -5.93 -10.46 8.13
C ASP A 85 -4.55 -10.83 7.59
N GLU A 86 -4.18 -10.33 6.41
CA GLU A 86 -2.90 -10.55 5.75
C GLU A 86 -1.90 -9.39 5.98
N ALA A 87 -2.22 -8.44 6.88
CA ALA A 87 -1.35 -7.29 7.18
C ALA A 87 0.03 -7.69 7.75
N ASP A 88 0.08 -8.81 8.47
CA ASP A 88 1.31 -9.34 9.08
C ASP A 88 2.07 -10.32 8.16
N GLU A 89 1.63 -10.50 6.90
CA GLU A 89 2.34 -11.34 5.93
C GLU A 89 3.77 -10.84 5.66
N ASP A 90 4.61 -11.68 5.07
CA ASP A 90 5.94 -11.28 4.62
C ASP A 90 5.85 -10.10 3.62
N PRO A 91 6.69 -9.04 3.74
CA PRO A 91 6.64 -7.87 2.85
C PRO A 91 6.67 -8.21 1.36
N GLN A 92 7.56 -9.10 0.93
CA GLN A 92 7.67 -9.46 -0.49
C GLN A 92 6.43 -10.21 -0.96
N ARG A 93 5.93 -11.14 -0.13
CA ARG A 93 4.68 -11.85 -0.40
C ARG A 93 3.49 -10.88 -0.50
N LEU A 94 3.40 -9.92 0.40
CA LEU A 94 2.34 -8.91 0.41
C LEU A 94 2.35 -8.07 -0.88
N LEU A 95 3.53 -7.65 -1.34
CA LEU A 95 3.67 -6.94 -2.62
C LEU A 95 3.15 -7.76 -3.80
N HIS A 96 3.52 -9.05 -3.87
CA HIS A 96 3.04 -9.93 -4.94
C HIS A 96 1.53 -10.15 -4.89
N LEU A 97 0.95 -10.33 -3.71
CA LEU A 97 -0.50 -10.52 -3.54
C LEU A 97 -1.27 -9.25 -3.95
N ALA A 98 -0.80 -8.08 -3.53
CA ALA A 98 -1.40 -6.82 -3.89
C ALA A 98 -1.29 -6.54 -5.40
N ALA A 99 -0.12 -6.79 -6.00
CA ALA A 99 0.08 -6.62 -7.44
C ALA A 99 -0.78 -7.58 -8.27
N ASP A 100 -0.93 -8.84 -7.83
CA ASP A 100 -1.79 -9.81 -8.50
C ASP A 100 -3.25 -9.38 -8.46
N ALA A 101 -3.72 -8.90 -7.30
CA ALA A 101 -5.08 -8.42 -7.11
C ALA A 101 -5.38 -7.13 -7.89
N GLU A 102 -4.45 -6.18 -7.90
CA GLU A 102 -4.63 -4.87 -8.57
C GLU A 102 -4.57 -4.99 -10.10
N PHE A 103 -3.65 -5.81 -10.61
CA PHE A 103 -3.34 -5.84 -12.04
C PHE A 103 -3.82 -7.12 -12.75
N ASP A 104 -4.65 -7.93 -12.11
CA ASP A 104 -5.10 -9.24 -12.62
C ASP A 104 -3.91 -10.11 -13.10
N GLY A 105 -2.85 -10.17 -12.30
CA GLY A 105 -1.60 -10.88 -12.62
C GLY A 105 -0.80 -10.30 -13.79
N ARG A 106 -1.11 -9.08 -14.25
CA ARG A 106 -0.46 -8.38 -15.37
C ARG A 106 0.05 -7.00 -14.98
N PRO A 107 0.99 -6.89 -14.03
CA PRO A 107 1.51 -5.61 -13.59
C PRO A 107 2.20 -4.84 -14.72
N PRO A 108 2.18 -3.49 -14.68
CA PRO A 108 2.96 -2.66 -15.58
C PRO A 108 4.47 -3.01 -15.55
N PRO A 109 5.23 -2.78 -16.64
CA PRO A 109 6.64 -3.17 -16.70
C PRO A 109 7.51 -2.63 -15.56
N ALA A 110 7.29 -1.38 -15.13
CA ALA A 110 8.02 -0.78 -14.01
C ALA A 110 7.75 -1.50 -12.69
N VAL A 111 6.48 -1.85 -12.42
CA VAL A 111 6.07 -2.62 -11.25
C VAL A 111 6.64 -4.05 -11.31
N ALA A 112 6.63 -4.69 -12.47
CA ALA A 112 7.18 -6.02 -12.64
C ALA A 112 8.71 -6.06 -12.41
N ALA A 113 9.45 -5.07 -12.92
CA ALA A 113 10.88 -4.93 -12.67
C ALA A 113 11.16 -4.68 -11.19
N PHE A 114 10.35 -3.83 -10.55
CA PHE A 114 10.45 -3.56 -9.12
C PHE A 114 10.28 -4.84 -8.27
N LEU A 115 9.24 -5.64 -8.55
CA LEU A 115 9.00 -6.90 -7.86
C LEU A 115 10.10 -7.95 -8.10
N ALA A 116 10.84 -7.86 -9.20
CA ALA A 116 11.98 -8.73 -9.47
C ALA A 116 13.25 -8.32 -8.70
N GLY A 117 13.25 -7.15 -8.06
CA GLY A 117 14.43 -6.56 -7.42
C GLY A 117 15.35 -5.81 -8.40
N ASP A 118 14.87 -5.50 -9.61
CA ASP A 118 15.61 -4.80 -10.67
C ASP A 118 15.46 -3.26 -10.57
N SER A 119 15.40 -2.71 -9.35
CA SER A 119 15.19 -1.26 -9.08
C SER A 119 16.49 -0.50 -8.83
#